data_AF-A0A1S2M725-F1
#
_entry.id   AF-A0A1S2M725-F1
#
_cell.length_a   1.000
_cell.length_b   1.000
_cell.length_c   1.000
_cell.angle_alpha   90.00
_cell.angle_beta   90.00
_cell.angle_gamma   90.00
#
_symmetry.space_group_name_H-M   'P 1'
#
loop_
_entity.id
_entity.type
_entity.pdbx_description
1 polymer ?
#
loop_
_entity_poly.entity_id
_entity_poly.type
_entity_poly.pdbx_seq_one_letter_code
_entity_poly.pdbx_strand_id
1 'polypeptide(L)'
;MNKVHFMHLFTICVYLVIGISIGLAFDKDWLKEEQMTYVQQLKNENALLQEEKEAWVNYVEDEINQIKIFAKADKENLQDLMNVFSNIGIKLEELPETMGIYQQNGIIVSLGEELEETYGLPHLSLEKIPNHETDLTIMYLSLLRLKEELSNEIVN
;
A
#
# COMPACT_ATOMS: atom_id res chain seq x y z
N MET A 1 34.39 66.26 13.46
CA MET A 1 34.08 65.05 14.25
C MET A 1 35.37 64.55 14.89
N ASN A 2 35.48 64.48 16.21
CA ASN A 2 36.74 64.06 16.87
C ASN A 2 37.06 62.61 16.49
N LYS A 3 38.35 62.31 16.21
CA LYS A 3 38.83 60.96 15.82
C LYS A 3 38.30 59.86 16.75
N VAL A 4 38.19 60.15 18.04
CA VAL A 4 37.69 59.24 19.08
C VAL A 4 36.22 58.84 18.84
N HIS A 5 35.34 59.78 18.47
CA HIS A 5 33.94 59.48 18.16
C HIS A 5 33.77 58.66 16.89
N PHE A 6 34.59 58.93 15.86
CA PHE A 6 34.59 58.13 14.63
C PHE A 6 35.05 56.69 14.90
N MET A 7 36.09 56.51 15.73
CA MET A 7 36.60 55.20 16.08
C MET A 7 35.56 54.38 16.86
N HIS A 8 34.86 54.98 17.82
CA HIS A 8 33.77 54.30 18.54
C HIS A 8 32.60 53.92 17.63
N LEU A 9 32.17 54.82 16.73
CA LEU A 9 31.11 54.53 15.76
C LEU A 9 31.51 53.37 14.83
N PHE A 10 32.75 53.35 14.36
CA PHE A 10 33.27 52.26 13.53
C PHE A 10 33.26 50.92 14.29
N THR A 11 33.74 50.91 15.54
CA THR A 11 33.74 49.69 16.37
C THR A 11 32.33 49.18 16.65
N ILE A 12 31.36 50.07 16.91
CA ILE A 12 29.94 49.70 17.08
C ILE A 12 29.39 49.07 15.80
N CYS A 13 29.64 49.67 14.64
CA CYS A 13 29.20 49.12 13.35
C CYS A 13 29.80 47.73 13.10
N VAL A 14 31.09 47.53 13.40
CA VAL A 14 31.74 46.22 13.26
C VAL A 14 31.09 45.17 14.15
N TYR A 15 30.86 45.47 15.43
CA TYR A 15 30.16 44.54 16.33
C TYR A 15 28.75 44.20 15.87
N LEU A 16 28.03 45.18 15.31
CA LEU A 16 26.67 45.00 14.80
C LEU A 16 26.65 44.06 13.58
N VAL A 17 27.58 44.26 12.63
CA VAL A 17 27.71 43.40 11.45
C VAL A 17 28.12 41.97 11.83
N ILE A 18 29.05 41.82 12.78
CA ILE A 18 29.45 40.50 13.29
C ILE A 18 28.27 39.81 13.99
N GLY A 19 27.54 40.51 14.86
CA GLY A 19 26.36 39.97 15.54
C GLY A 19 25.28 39.50 14.58
N ILE A 20 24.97 40.31 13.55
CA ILE A 20 24.00 39.92 12.50
C ILE A 20 24.50 38.70 11.72
N SER A 21 25.77 38.68 11.32
CA SER A 21 26.32 37.57 10.52
C SER A 21 26.31 36.25 11.30
N ILE A 22 26.65 36.30 12.59
CA ILE A 22 26.60 35.13 13.49
C ILE A 22 25.14 34.68 13.67
N GLY A 23 24.21 35.60 13.96
CA GLY A 23 22.79 35.27 14.11
C GLY A 23 22.20 34.60 12.87
N LEU A 24 22.52 35.09 11.68
CA LEU A 24 22.10 34.51 10.41
C LEU A 24 22.72 33.13 10.13
N ALA A 25 23.95 32.88 10.58
CA ALA A 25 24.59 31.59 10.43
C ALA A 25 23.93 30.53 11.34
N PHE A 26 23.70 30.86 12.61
CA PHE A 26 23.02 29.98 13.56
C PHE A 26 21.59 29.64 13.13
N ASP A 27 20.84 30.61 12.62
CA ASP A 27 19.47 30.39 12.14
C ASP A 27 19.42 29.43 10.94
N LYS A 28 20.40 29.54 10.02
CA LYS A 28 20.52 28.62 8.88
C LYS A 28 20.90 27.20 9.30
N ASP A 29 21.84 27.07 10.22
CA ASP A 29 22.29 25.76 10.71
C ASP A 29 21.17 25.06 11.49
N TRP A 30 20.45 25.82 12.33
CA TRP A 30 19.29 25.32 13.06
C TRP A 30 18.16 24.86 12.11
N LEU A 31 17.79 25.71 11.13
CA LEU A 31 16.76 25.36 10.15
C LEU A 31 17.15 24.12 9.33
N LYS A 32 18.44 24.01 8.97
CA LYS A 32 18.94 22.85 8.23
C LYS A 32 18.87 21.57 9.07
N GLU A 33 19.20 21.63 10.35
CA GLU A 33 19.10 20.50 11.27
C GLU A 33 17.64 20.05 11.46
N GLU A 34 16.72 21.01 11.63
CA GLU A 34 15.29 20.73 11.72
C GLU A 34 14.75 20.06 10.45
N GLN A 35 15.09 20.60 9.27
CA GLN A 35 14.70 20.02 8.00
C GLN A 35 15.28 18.62 7.78
N MET A 36 16.55 18.40 8.14
CA MET A 36 17.18 17.09 8.03
C MET A 36 16.50 16.07 8.96
N THR A 37 16.17 16.48 10.18
CA THR A 37 15.47 15.63 11.15
C THR A 37 14.08 15.27 10.62
N TYR A 38 13.33 16.24 10.11
CA TYR A 38 12.00 16.02 9.54
C TYR A 38 12.04 15.09 8.32
N VAL A 39 12.98 15.29 7.40
CA VAL A 39 13.16 14.38 6.25
C VAL A 39 13.51 12.97 6.71
N GLN A 40 14.34 12.82 7.75
CA GLN A 40 14.66 11.50 8.29
C GLN A 40 13.44 10.83 8.93
N GLN A 41 12.60 11.58 9.64
CA GLN A 41 11.34 11.07 10.19
C GLN A 41 10.42 10.56 9.08
N LEU A 42 10.20 11.37 8.02
CA LEU A 42 9.40 10.95 6.87
C LEU A 42 9.94 9.69 6.18
N LYS A 43 11.27 9.56 6.07
CA LYS A 43 11.89 8.36 5.52
C LYS A 43 11.62 7.13 6.38
N ASN A 44 11.73 7.28 7.70
CA ASN A 44 11.47 6.18 8.63
C ASN A 44 9.99 5.78 8.62
N GLU A 45 9.07 6.75 8.59
CA GLU A 45 7.63 6.49 8.48
C GLU A 45 7.29 5.78 7.16
N ASN A 46 7.85 6.22 6.04
CA ASN A 46 7.63 5.56 4.76
C ASN A 46 8.19 4.13 4.74
N ALA A 47 9.37 3.89 5.32
CA ALA A 47 9.93 2.55 5.46
C ALA A 47 9.03 1.64 6.30
N LEU A 48 8.48 2.15 7.41
CA LEU A 48 7.54 1.42 8.25
C LEU A 48 6.24 1.10 7.52
N LEU A 49 5.67 2.05 6.77
CA LEU A 49 4.48 1.83 5.95
C LEU A 49 4.71 0.76 4.86
N GLN A 50 5.91 0.72 4.27
CA GLN A 50 6.28 -0.32 3.31
C GLN A 50 6.35 -1.69 3.96
N GLU A 51 6.97 -1.79 5.15
CA GLU A 51 7.03 -3.02 5.92
C GLU A 51 5.64 -3.52 6.32
N GLU A 52 4.76 -2.64 6.80
CA GLU A 52 3.37 -2.97 7.13
C GLU A 52 2.59 -3.47 5.90
N LYS A 53 2.80 -2.83 4.74
CA LYS A 53 2.20 -3.25 3.48
C LYS A 53 2.67 -4.63 3.06
N GLU A 54 3.96 -4.90 3.12
CA GLU A 54 4.53 -6.22 2.79
C GLU A 54 4.00 -7.29 3.77
N ALA A 55 3.97 -6.99 5.07
CA ALA A 55 3.41 -7.88 6.08
C ALA A 55 1.92 -8.17 5.83
N TRP A 56 1.14 -7.16 5.44
CA TRP A 56 -0.27 -7.34 5.08
C TRP A 56 -0.46 -8.22 3.84
N VAL A 57 0.34 -8.01 2.79
CA VAL A 57 0.28 -8.84 1.58
C VAL A 57 0.64 -10.29 1.89
N ASN A 58 1.71 -10.52 2.67
CA ASN A 58 2.12 -11.86 3.08
C ASN A 58 1.03 -12.55 3.94
N TYR A 59 0.37 -11.80 4.82
CA TYR A 59 -0.76 -12.32 5.59
C TYR A 59 -1.92 -12.77 4.68
N VAL A 60 -2.29 -11.95 3.69
CA VAL A 60 -3.33 -12.31 2.71
C VAL A 60 -2.93 -13.55 1.91
N GLU A 61 -1.67 -13.63 1.48
CA GLU A 61 -1.13 -14.78 0.77
C GLU A 61 -1.27 -16.07 1.61
N ASP A 62 -0.75 -16.06 2.84
CA ASP A 62 -0.77 -17.21 3.75
C ASP A 62 -2.19 -17.69 4.07
N GLU A 63 -3.10 -16.74 4.27
CA GLU A 63 -4.49 -17.05 4.59
C GLU A 63 -5.23 -17.63 3.39
N ILE A 64 -5.01 -17.09 2.19
CA ILE A 64 -5.78 -17.46 1.00
C ILE A 64 -5.17 -18.65 0.25
N ASN A 65 -3.85 -18.87 0.28
CA ASN A 65 -3.20 -20.02 -0.38
C ASN A 65 -3.69 -21.39 0.13
N GLN A 66 -4.41 -21.42 1.26
CA GLN A 66 -5.08 -22.61 1.78
C GLN A 66 -6.34 -23.00 0.98
N ILE A 67 -6.84 -22.09 0.14
CA ILE A 67 -8.09 -22.22 -0.62
C ILE A 67 -7.78 -22.11 -2.11
N LYS A 68 -8.48 -22.88 -2.93
CA LYS A 68 -8.37 -22.76 -4.38
C LYS A 68 -9.15 -21.54 -4.87
N ILE A 69 -8.52 -20.70 -5.68
CA ILE A 69 -9.21 -19.61 -6.37
C ILE A 69 -9.38 -19.95 -7.84
N PHE A 70 -10.63 -19.90 -8.29
CA PHE A 70 -11.00 -20.11 -9.68
C PHE A 70 -11.37 -18.79 -10.34
N ALA A 71 -10.98 -18.60 -11.60
CA ALA A 71 -11.36 -17.43 -12.38
C ALA A 71 -12.28 -17.78 -13.54
N LYS A 72 -13.25 -16.90 -13.75
CA LYS A 72 -14.10 -16.86 -14.94
C LYS A 72 -13.99 -15.48 -15.60
N ALA A 73 -13.23 -15.41 -16.68
CA ALA A 73 -13.04 -14.20 -17.48
C ALA A 73 -12.65 -14.57 -18.92
N ASP A 74 -12.82 -13.65 -19.86
CA ASP A 74 -12.27 -13.78 -21.21
C ASP A 74 -10.75 -14.00 -21.17
N LYS A 75 -10.18 -14.65 -22.20
CA LYS A 75 -8.76 -15.05 -22.24
C LYS A 75 -7.77 -13.92 -21.95
N GLU A 76 -8.01 -12.71 -22.49
CA GLU A 76 -7.14 -11.54 -22.26
C GLU A 76 -7.24 -11.07 -20.80
N ASN A 77 -8.47 -10.95 -20.29
CA ASN A 77 -8.76 -10.54 -18.92
C ASN A 77 -8.29 -11.57 -17.88
N LEU A 78 -8.32 -12.85 -18.20
CA LEU A 78 -7.84 -13.94 -17.34
C LEU A 78 -6.33 -13.81 -17.10
N GLN A 79 -5.56 -13.51 -18.14
CA GLN A 79 -4.11 -13.34 -18.01
C GLN A 79 -3.77 -12.14 -17.11
N ASP A 80 -4.50 -11.04 -17.28
CA ASP A 80 -4.32 -9.84 -16.45
C ASP A 80 -4.72 -10.09 -14.99
N LEU A 81 -5.81 -10.80 -14.74
CA LEU A 81 -6.18 -11.25 -13.40
C LEU A 81 -5.13 -12.18 -12.79
N MET A 82 -4.62 -13.15 -13.55
CA MET A 82 -3.53 -14.03 -13.11
C MET A 82 -2.31 -13.22 -12.69
N ASN A 83 -1.96 -12.17 -13.44
CA ASN A 83 -0.84 -11.31 -13.09
C ASN A 83 -1.09 -10.55 -11.77
N VAL A 84 -2.31 -10.03 -11.57
CA VAL A 84 -2.70 -9.33 -10.33
C VAL A 84 -2.63 -10.25 -9.11
N PHE A 85 -3.16 -11.47 -9.20
CA PHE A 85 -3.12 -12.45 -8.12
C PHE A 85 -1.71 -13.02 -7.90
N SER A 86 -0.90 -13.16 -8.95
CA SER A 86 0.51 -13.57 -8.82
C SER A 86 1.36 -12.55 -8.07
N ASN A 87 1.02 -11.26 -8.10
CA ASN A 87 1.74 -10.22 -7.35
C ASN A 87 1.61 -10.37 -5.83
N ILE A 88 0.63 -11.13 -5.36
CA ILE A 88 0.41 -11.47 -3.95
C ILE A 88 0.65 -12.95 -3.66
N GLY A 89 1.35 -13.66 -4.56
CA GLY A 89 1.70 -15.07 -4.38
C GLY A 89 0.53 -16.05 -4.49
N ILE A 90 -0.64 -15.60 -4.92
CA ILE A 90 -1.83 -16.45 -5.06
C ILE A 90 -1.95 -16.99 -6.47
N LYS A 91 -2.12 -18.31 -6.58
CA LYS A 91 -2.31 -18.98 -7.87
C LYS A 91 -3.80 -19.02 -8.24
N LEU A 92 -4.12 -18.36 -9.35
CA LEU A 92 -5.46 -18.38 -9.96
C LEU A 92 -5.56 -19.56 -10.94
N GLU A 93 -6.63 -20.36 -10.85
CA GLU A 93 -6.90 -21.48 -11.76
C GLU A 93 -8.12 -21.17 -12.64
N GLU A 94 -8.11 -21.60 -13.90
CA GLU A 94 -9.28 -21.42 -14.78
C GLU A 94 -10.44 -22.30 -14.28
N LEU A 95 -11.65 -21.73 -14.21
CA LEU A 95 -12.83 -22.47 -13.76
C LEU A 95 -13.13 -23.62 -14.75
N PRO A 96 -13.11 -24.89 -14.31
CA PRO A 96 -13.34 -26.01 -15.22
C PRO A 96 -14.80 -26.02 -15.71
N GLU A 97 -15.01 -26.18 -17.02
CA GLU A 97 -16.34 -26.20 -17.66
C GLU A 97 -17.25 -27.39 -17.25
N THR A 98 -16.76 -28.31 -16.41
CA THR A 98 -17.45 -29.55 -16.06
C THR A 98 -18.06 -29.50 -14.66
N MET A 99 -19.26 -30.06 -14.50
CA MET A 99 -20.19 -30.05 -13.34
C MET A 99 -19.63 -30.47 -11.95
N GLY A 100 -18.32 -30.59 -11.75
CA GLY A 100 -17.69 -31.03 -10.50
C GLY A 100 -17.33 -29.93 -9.48
N ILE A 101 -17.72 -28.67 -9.73
CA ILE A 101 -17.34 -27.53 -8.87
C ILE A 101 -17.98 -27.63 -7.47
N TYR A 102 -19.17 -28.24 -7.36
CA TYR A 102 -19.88 -28.46 -6.10
C TYR A 102 -19.13 -29.32 -5.05
N GLN A 103 -18.05 -30.02 -5.43
CA GLN A 103 -17.25 -30.85 -4.52
C GLN A 103 -15.91 -30.21 -4.13
N GLN A 104 -15.61 -29.01 -4.61
CA GLN A 104 -14.33 -28.35 -4.35
C GLN A 104 -14.53 -27.11 -3.48
N ASN A 105 -13.85 -27.07 -2.32
CA ASN A 105 -13.78 -25.85 -1.52
C ASN A 105 -12.92 -24.82 -2.25
N GLY A 106 -13.51 -23.67 -2.59
CA GLY A 106 -12.83 -22.64 -3.34
C GLY A 106 -13.63 -21.33 -3.43
N ILE A 107 -12.96 -20.28 -3.89
CA ILE A 107 -13.57 -18.98 -4.18
C ILE A 107 -13.58 -18.81 -5.70
N ILE A 108 -14.71 -18.37 -6.26
CA ILE A 108 -14.79 -18.02 -7.67
C ILE A 108 -14.63 -16.51 -7.83
N VAL A 109 -13.78 -16.07 -8.75
CA VAL A 109 -13.58 -14.68 -9.12
C VAL A 109 -14.09 -14.47 -10.55
N SER A 110 -15.06 -13.59 -10.75
CA SER A 110 -15.51 -13.18 -12.08
C SER A 110 -15.13 -11.75 -12.40
N LEU A 111 -15.05 -11.44 -13.70
CA LEU A 111 -14.90 -10.08 -14.19
C LEU A 111 -16.13 -9.66 -14.99
N GLY A 112 -16.86 -8.65 -14.53
CA GLY A 112 -17.98 -8.05 -15.26
C GLY A 112 -19.22 -8.93 -15.43
N GLU A 113 -19.24 -10.15 -14.87
CA GLU A 113 -20.36 -11.08 -14.93
C GLU A 113 -20.87 -11.40 -13.51
N GLU A 114 -22.16 -11.16 -13.26
CA GLU A 114 -22.84 -11.80 -12.15
C GLU A 114 -23.01 -13.28 -12.49
N LEU A 115 -22.20 -14.13 -11.84
CA LEU A 115 -22.39 -15.56 -11.94
C LEU A 115 -23.72 -15.94 -11.28
N GLU A 116 -24.59 -16.62 -12.02
CA GLU A 116 -25.80 -17.21 -11.46
C GLU A 116 -25.43 -18.10 -10.26
N GLU A 117 -26.28 -18.14 -9.22
CA GLU A 117 -26.12 -18.93 -7.97
C GLU A 117 -25.87 -20.44 -8.21
N THR A 118 -25.94 -20.87 -9.47
CA THR A 118 -25.72 -22.19 -10.06
C THR A 118 -24.39 -22.86 -9.74
N TYR A 119 -23.45 -22.23 -9.02
CA TYR A 119 -22.18 -22.85 -8.63
C TYR A 119 -22.06 -23.15 -7.13
N GLY A 120 -22.93 -22.60 -6.28
CA GLY A 120 -22.97 -22.89 -4.84
C GLY A 120 -21.68 -22.60 -4.06
N LEU A 121 -20.74 -21.85 -4.65
CA LEU A 121 -19.48 -21.43 -4.03
C LEU A 121 -19.48 -19.91 -3.81
N PRO A 122 -18.79 -19.42 -2.76
CA PRO A 122 -18.60 -18.00 -2.55
C PRO A 122 -17.91 -17.35 -3.74
N HIS A 123 -18.44 -16.19 -4.11
CA HIS A 123 -18.13 -15.53 -5.36
C HIS A 123 -17.71 -14.08 -5.15
N LEU A 124 -16.58 -13.70 -5.77
CA LEU A 124 -16.09 -12.34 -5.86
C LEU A 124 -16.31 -11.82 -7.28
N SER A 125 -17.30 -10.94 -7.44
CA SER A 125 -17.51 -10.20 -8.68
C SER A 125 -16.63 -8.96 -8.71
N LEU A 126 -15.76 -8.84 -9.70
CA LEU A 126 -14.96 -7.64 -9.96
C LEU A 126 -15.54 -6.90 -11.17
N GLU A 127 -15.89 -5.62 -11.01
CA GLU A 127 -16.37 -4.80 -12.13
C GLU A 127 -15.27 -4.53 -13.18
N LYS A 128 -14.02 -4.45 -12.72
CA LYS A 128 -12.82 -4.18 -13.52
C LYS A 128 -11.60 -4.79 -12.86
N ILE A 129 -10.52 -4.94 -13.63
CA ILE A 129 -9.24 -5.44 -13.11
C ILE A 129 -8.66 -4.38 -12.16
N PRO A 130 -8.38 -4.71 -10.89
CA PRO A 130 -7.84 -3.77 -9.93
C PRO A 130 -6.48 -3.25 -10.38
N ASN A 131 -6.36 -1.93 -10.50
CA ASN A 131 -5.14 -1.24 -10.95
C ASN A 131 -4.63 -0.19 -9.96
N HIS A 132 -5.44 0.18 -8.97
CA HIS A 132 -5.07 1.07 -7.88
C HIS A 132 -4.93 0.31 -6.56
N GLU A 133 -4.09 0.84 -5.66
CA GLU A 133 -3.82 0.25 -4.35
C GLU A 133 -5.08 0.09 -3.48
N THR A 134 -5.99 1.06 -3.54
CA THR A 134 -7.28 0.98 -2.85
C THR A 134 -8.15 -0.16 -3.39
N ASP A 135 -8.21 -0.33 -4.71
CA ASP A 135 -8.98 -1.39 -5.37
C ASP A 135 -8.42 -2.77 -5.01
N LEU A 136 -7.08 -2.89 -4.97
CA LEU A 136 -6.38 -4.10 -4.53
C LEU A 136 -6.69 -4.42 -3.07
N THR A 137 -6.66 -3.43 -2.18
CA THR A 137 -6.97 -3.62 -0.76
C THR A 137 -8.41 -4.12 -0.57
N ILE A 138 -9.37 -3.54 -1.29
CA ILE A 138 -10.77 -3.98 -1.27
C ILE A 138 -10.89 -5.42 -1.76
N MET A 139 -10.18 -5.78 -2.84
CA MET A 139 -10.14 -7.15 -3.33
C MET A 139 -9.60 -8.11 -2.25
N TYR A 140 -8.49 -7.78 -1.60
CA TYR A 140 -7.88 -8.63 -0.56
C TYR A 140 -8.81 -8.83 0.64
N LEU A 141 -9.44 -7.75 1.13
CA LEU A 141 -10.41 -7.82 2.21
C LEU A 141 -11.63 -8.67 1.82
N SER A 142 -12.10 -8.56 0.58
CA SER A 142 -13.22 -9.36 0.09
C SER A 142 -12.86 -10.84 0.03
N LEU A 143 -11.65 -11.19 -0.40
CA LEU A 143 -11.16 -12.59 -0.39
C LEU A 143 -11.10 -13.16 1.02
N LEU A 144 -10.56 -12.40 1.99
CA LEU A 144 -10.50 -12.81 3.39
C LEU A 144 -11.90 -13.03 3.98
N ARG A 145 -12.85 -12.15 3.67
CA ARG A 145 -14.24 -12.31 4.10
C ARG A 145 -14.88 -13.57 3.53
N LEU A 146 -14.71 -13.83 2.23
CA LEU A 146 -15.24 -15.04 1.58
C LEU A 146 -14.60 -16.32 2.16
N LYS A 147 -13.33 -16.27 2.55
CA LYS A 147 -12.67 -17.35 3.30
C LYS A 147 -13.36 -17.60 4.65
N GLU A 148 -13.68 -16.56 5.41
CA GLU A 148 -14.36 -16.71 6.70
C GLU A 148 -15.75 -17.32 6.52
N GLU A 149 -16.49 -16.91 5.49
CA GLU A 149 -17.79 -17.47 5.12
C GLU A 149 -17.67 -18.98 4.83
N LEU A 150 -16.68 -19.41 4.02
CA LEU A 150 -16.36 -20.82 3.80
C LEU A 150 -16.06 -21.59 5.09
N SER A 151 -15.25 -21.01 5.98
CA SER A 151 -14.87 -21.68 7.23
C SER A 151 -16.06 -21.86 8.17
N ASN A 152 -17.01 -20.92 8.17
CA ASN A 152 -18.20 -20.97 9.02
C ASN A 152 -19.26 -21.95 8.50
N GLU A 153 -19.35 -22.15 7.19
CA GLU A 153 -20.23 -23.16 6.57
C GLU A 153 -19.75 -24.59 6.82
N ILE A 154 -18.44 -24.82 6.95
CA ILE A 154 -17.87 -26.15 7.26
C ILE A 154 -18.10 -26.58 8.71
N VAL A 155 -18.35 -25.63 9.62
CA VAL A 155 -18.50 -25.88 11.07
C VAL A 155 -19.96 -26.10 11.49
N ASN A 156 -20.93 -25.78 10.63
CA ASN A 156 -22.37 -26.02 10.85
C ASN A 156 -22.87 -27.28 10.10
#